data_AF-A0A5J6P3G0-F1
#
_entry.id   AF-A0A5J6P3G0-F1
#
_cell.length_a   1.000
_cell.length_b   1.000
_cell.length_c   1.000
_cell.angle_alpha   90.00
_cell.angle_beta   90.00
_cell.angle_gamma   90.00
#
_symmetry.space_group_name_H-M   'P 1'
#
loop_
_entity.id
_entity.type
_entity.pdbx_description
1 polymer ?
#
loop_
_entity_poly.entity_id
_entity_poly.type
_entity_poly.pdbx_seq_one_letter_code
_entity_poly.pdbx_strand_id
1 'polypeptide(L)' 'MKEQLFSEYALHWAGGFMLIYVLTQLLVSKHSRFQFLSPIQKSVTVKVVALTGFVVAYLVVKLLVS' A
#
# COMPACT_ATOMS: atom_id res chain seq x y z
N MET A 1 8.10 16.81 21.64
CA MET A 1 7.00 15.83 21.86
C MET A 1 6.12 15.59 20.64
N LYS A 2 5.67 16.62 19.88
CA LYS A 2 4.85 16.38 18.65
C LYS A 2 5.62 15.67 17.52
N GLU A 3 6.91 15.93 17.35
CA GLU A 3 7.71 15.31 16.28
C GLU A 3 8.05 13.83 16.52
N GLN A 4 8.25 13.42 17.78
CA GLN A 4 8.46 12.00 18.12
C GLN A 4 7.22 11.15 17.84
N LEU A 5 6.03 11.66 18.18
CA LEU A 5 4.77 10.99 17.84
C LEU A 5 4.58 10.91 16.32
N PHE A 6 4.87 11.99 15.59
CA PHE A 6 4.77 11.98 14.13
C PHE A 6 5.74 10.95 13.52
N SER A 7 6.97 10.85 14.04
CA SER A 7 7.98 9.90 13.57
C SER A 7 7.63 8.44 13.89
N GLU A 8 7.13 8.15 15.10
CA GLU A 8 6.71 6.80 15.48
C GLU A 8 5.50 6.34 14.66
N TYR A 9 4.47 7.16 14.52
CA TYR A 9 3.32 6.79 13.70
C TYR A 9 3.68 6.75 12.21
N ALA A 10 4.53 7.66 11.71
CA ALA A 10 4.99 7.62 10.32
C ALA A 10 5.75 6.32 9.99
N LEU A 11 6.56 5.82 10.91
CA LEU A 11 7.23 4.52 10.75
C LEU A 11 6.23 3.36 10.67
N HIS A 12 5.19 3.35 11.50
CA HIS A 12 4.14 2.33 11.46
C HIS A 12 3.34 2.40 10.14
N TRP A 13 2.99 3.61 9.69
CA TRP A 13 2.30 3.82 8.41
C TRP A 13 3.19 3.46 7.22
N ALA A 14 4.48 3.79 7.25
CA ALA A 14 5.44 3.40 6.22
C ALA A 14 5.61 1.87 6.17
N GLY A 15 5.69 1.21 7.32
CA GLY A 15 5.72 -0.25 7.43
C GLY A 15 4.45 -0.89 6.87
N GLY A 16 3.28 -0.35 7.21
CA GLY A 16 1.99 -0.79 6.68
C GLY A 16 1.89 -0.61 5.16
N PHE A 17 2.35 0.52 4.63
CA PHE A 17 2.45 0.75 3.18
C PHE A 17 3.36 -0.26 2.51
N MET A 18 4.53 -0.51 3.07
CA MET A 18 5.50 -1.46 2.53
C MET A 18 4.93 -2.88 2.48
N LEU A 19 4.21 -3.29 3.53
CA LEU A 19 3.52 -4.58 3.56
C LEU A 19 2.47 -4.69 2.44
N ILE A 20 1.58 -3.69 2.31
CA ILE A 20 0.57 -3.63 1.25
C ILE A 20 1.22 -3.68 -0.13
N TYR A 21 2.30 -2.93 -0.32
CA TYR A 21 3.05 -2.88 -1.58
C TYR A 21 3.62 -4.25 -1.96
N VAL A 22 4.29 -4.93 -1.03
CA VAL A 22 4.88 -6.26 -1.28
C VAL A 22 3.80 -7.31 -1.57
N LEU A 23 2.69 -7.30 -0.81
CA LEU A 23 1.56 -8.20 -1.05
C LEU A 23 0.94 -7.96 -2.43
N THR A 24 0.77 -6.70 -2.81
CA THR A 24 0.25 -6.32 -4.14
C THR A 24 1.21 -6.77 -5.23
N GLN A 25 2.53 -6.61 -5.03
CA GLN A 25 3.54 -7.08 -5.98
C GLN A 25 3.51 -8.60 -6.15
N LEU A 26 3.33 -9.36 -5.06
CA LEU A 26 3.17 -10.82 -5.10
C LEU A 26 1.89 -11.22 -5.83
N LEU A 27 0.78 -10.54 -5.58
CA LEU A 27 -0.49 -10.77 -6.25
C LEU A 27 -0.38 -10.53 -7.76
N VAL A 28 0.15 -9.38 -8.17
CA VAL A 28 0.28 -9.00 -9.59
C VAL A 28 1.30 -9.89 -10.32
N SER A 29 2.34 -10.38 -9.64
CA SER A 29 3.33 -11.27 -10.26
C SER A 29 2.84 -12.70 -10.41
N LYS A 30 2.06 -13.24 -9.45
CA LYS A 30 1.66 -14.65 -9.43
C LYS A 30 0.26 -14.94 -9.94
N HIS A 31 -0.67 -14.00 -9.88
CA HIS A 31 -2.05 -14.28 -10.23
C HIS A 31 -2.25 -14.29 -11.77
N SER A 32 -2.92 -15.32 -12.30
CA SER A 32 -3.14 -15.51 -13.75
C SER A 32 -3.76 -14.29 -14.45
N ARG A 33 -4.69 -13.60 -13.76
CA ARG A 33 -5.31 -12.34 -14.18
C ARG A 33 -4.35 -11.21 -14.51
N PHE A 34 -3.09 -11.27 -14.11
CA PHE A 34 -2.12 -10.21 -14.44
C PHE A 34 -1.02 -10.70 -15.37
N GLN A 35 -0.99 -11.98 -15.75
CA GLN A 35 0.09 -12.52 -16.57
C GLN A 35 0.13 -11.94 -17.99
N PHE A 36 -1.03 -11.53 -18.53
CA PHE A 36 -1.13 -10.89 -19.84
C PHE A 36 -0.57 -9.45 -19.88
N LEU A 37 -0.34 -8.82 -18.72
CA LEU A 37 0.19 -7.46 -18.64
C LEU A 37 1.69 -7.44 -18.92
N SER A 38 2.13 -6.40 -19.63
CA SER A 38 3.57 -6.15 -19.81
C SER A 38 4.25 -5.85 -18.47
N PRO A 39 5.58 -6.01 -18.35
CA PRO A 39 6.29 -5.71 -17.11
C PRO A 39 6.06 -4.28 -16.60
N ILE A 40 5.95 -3.31 -17.53
CA ILE A 40 5.65 -1.91 -17.23
C ILE A 40 4.23 -1.78 -16.68
N GLN A 41 3.25 -2.40 -17.33
CA GLN A 41 1.85 -2.38 -16.86
C GLN A 41 1.71 -3.01 -15.48
N LYS A 42 2.38 -4.15 -15.22
CA LYS A 42 2.43 -4.78 -13.90
C LYS A 42 2.97 -3.82 -12.84
N SER A 43 4.08 -3.14 -13.14
CA SER A 43 4.67 -2.15 -12.22
C SER A 43 3.70 -1.00 -11.91
N VAL A 44 3.04 -0.45 -12.93
CA VAL A 44 2.04 0.60 -12.76
C VAL A 44 0.84 0.09 -11.94
N THR A 45 0.33 -1.11 -12.23
CA THR A 45 -0.77 -1.72 -11.47
C THR A 45 -0.41 -1.89 -10.00
N VAL A 46 0.79 -2.38 -9.68
CA VAL A 46 1.25 -2.52 -8.30
C VAL A 46 1.24 -1.17 -7.58
N LYS A 47 1.79 -0.13 -8.22
CA LYS A 47 1.83 1.22 -7.64
C LYS A 47 0.42 1.76 -7.41
N VAL A 48 -0.47 1.68 -8.40
CA VAL A 48 -1.83 2.20 -8.31
C VAL A 48 -2.61 1.49 -7.21
N VAL A 49 -2.57 0.15 -7.18
CA VAL A 49 -3.29 -0.67 -6.19
C VAL A 49 -2.72 -0.46 -4.78
N ALA A 50 -1.40 -0.39 -4.62
CA ALA A 50 -0.79 -0.12 -3.32
C ALA A 50 -1.17 1.27 -2.80
N LEU A 51 -1.17 2.29 -3.67
CA LEU A 51 -1.50 3.66 -3.30
C LEU A 51 -2.98 3.80 -2.94
N THR A 52 -3.89 3.23 -3.73
CA THR A 52 -5.33 3.22 -3.40
C THR A 52 -5.62 2.42 -2.15
N GLY A 53 -5.03 1.24 -1.99
CA GLY A 53 -5.19 0.42 -0.79
C GLY A 53 -4.74 1.14 0.48
N PHE A 54 -3.62 1.87 0.40
CA PHE A 54 -3.12 2.66 1.52
C PHE A 54 -4.02 3.85 1.87
N VAL A 55 -4.50 4.60 0.86
CA VAL A 55 -5.44 5.70 1.09
C VAL A 55 -6.73 5.20 1.72
N VAL A 56 -7.27 4.07 1.25
CA VAL A 56 -8.46 3.44 1.84
C VAL A 56 -8.18 3.03 3.28
N ALA A 57 -7.07 2.36 3.56
CA ALA A 57 -6.70 1.97 4.92
C ALA A 57 -6.58 3.18 5.86
N TYR A 58 -5.95 4.26 5.39
CA TYR A 58 -5.85 5.52 6.13
C TYR A 58 -7.22 6.12 6.44
N LEU A 59 -8.12 6.20 5.45
CA LEU A 59 -9.47 6.70 5.63
C LEU A 59 -10.28 5.84 6.60
N VAL A 60 -10.17 4.51 6.52
CA VAL A 60 -10.86 3.59 7.43
C VAL A 60 -10.40 3.79 8.87
N VAL A 61 -9.08 3.85 9.11
CA VAL A 61 -8.55 4.12 10.46
C VAL A 61 -9.01 5.48 10.95
N LYS A 62 -8.99 6.51 10.09
CA LYS A 62 -9.45 7.85 10.45
C LYS A 62 -10.95 7.87 10.82
N LEU A 63 -11.79 7.12 10.12
CA LEU A 63 -13.22 7.03 10.41
C LEU A 63 -13.51 6.26 11.71
N LEU A 64 -12.72 5.23 12.04
CA LEU A 64 -12.90 4.42 13.25
C LEU A 64 -12.39 5.10 14.52
N VAL A 65 -11.43 6.01 14.39
CA VAL A 65 -10.85 6.76 15.52
C VAL A 65 -11.58 8.09 15.75
N SER A 66 -12.40 8.54 14.79
CA SER A 66 -13.19 9.77 14.87
C SER A 66 -14.54 9.58 15.54
#